data_AF-A0A914YJ94-F1
#
_entry.id   AF-A0A914YJ94-F1
#
_cell.length_a   1.000
_cell.length_b   1.000
_cell.length_c   1.000
_cell.angle_alpha   90.00
_cell.angle_beta   90.00
_cell.angle_gamma   90.00
#
_symmetry.space_group_name_H-M   'P 1'
#
loop_
_entity.id
_entity.type
_entity.pdbx_description
1 polymer ?
#
loop_
_entity_poly.entity_id
_entity_poly.type
_entity_poly.pdbx_seq_one_letter_code
_entity_poly.pdbx_strand_id
1 'polypeptide(L)' 'MFEVETPDGKRQFSPVSIMSMFIMALKKLAERQCDFEIKKLFIQVSSQDYKPEQLGVIKNAAGVVGIDVEVEYMDF' A
#
# COMPACT_ATOMS: atom_id res chain seq x y z
N MET A 1 -3.15 -1.70 -15.81
CA MET A 1 -4.11 -2.72 -15.33
C MET A 1 -3.47 -4.08 -15.56
N PHE A 2 -3.67 -5.03 -14.64
CA PHE A 2 -3.16 -6.39 -14.73
C PHE A 2 -4.32 -7.37 -14.65
N GLU A 3 -4.28 -8.44 -15.43
CA GLU A 3 -5.24 -9.53 -15.33
C GLU A 3 -4.66 -10.62 -14.43
N VAL A 4 -5.41 -11.02 -13.41
CA VAL A 4 -5.02 -12.06 -12.46
C VAL A 4 -6.06 -13.17 -12.50
N GLU A 5 -5.61 -14.40 -12.66
CA GLU A 5 -6.45 -15.58 -12.53
C GLU A 5 -6.76 -15.81 -11.05
N THR A 6 -8.04 -15.88 -10.69
CA THR A 6 -8.51 -16.19 -9.34
C THR A 6 -9.34 -17.46 -9.36
N PRO A 7 -9.61 -18.11 -8.21
CA PRO A 7 -10.47 -19.31 -8.18
C PRO A 7 -11.85 -19.10 -8.80
N ASP A 8 -12.36 -17.86 -8.80
CA ASP A 8 -13.65 -17.48 -9.38
C ASP A 8 -13.53 -16.94 -10.82
N GLY A 9 -12.36 -17.07 -11.44
CA GLY A 9 -12.05 -16.62 -12.79
C GLY A 9 -11.15 -15.38 -12.86
N LYS A 10 -10.99 -14.84 -14.06
CA LYS A 10 -10.12 -13.69 -14.35
C LYS A 10 -10.66 -12.39 -13.79
N ARG A 11 -9.85 -11.68 -13.02
CA ARG A 11 -10.16 -10.33 -12.52
C ARG A 11 -9.06 -9.36 -12.91
N GLN A 12 -9.47 -8.13 -13.24
CA GLN A 12 -8.53 -7.06 -13.51
C GLN A 12 -8.27 -6.23 -12.25
N PHE A 13 -7.01 -5.95 -12.00
CA PHE A 13 -6.58 -5.12 -10.89
C PHE A 13 -5.72 -3.97 -11.38
N SER A 14 -5.94 -2.78 -10.79
CA SER A 14 -5.00 -1.68 -10.93
C SER A 14 -3.82 -1.86 -9.98
N PRO A 15 -2.64 -1.28 -10.26
CA PRO A 15 -1.53 -1.27 -9.30
C PRO A 15 -1.98 -0.74 -7.92
N VAL A 16 -2.79 0.31 -7.89
CA VAL A 16 -3.34 0.91 -6.67
C VAL A 16 -4.20 -0.09 -5.91
N SER A 17 -5.07 -0.84 -6.60
CA SER A 17 -5.95 -1.84 -5.98
C SER A 17 -5.13 -2.97 -5.34
N ILE A 18 -4.12 -3.48 -6.05
CA ILE A 18 -3.23 -4.52 -5.51
C ILE A 18 -2.55 -4.00 -4.24
N MET A 19 -1.89 -2.85 -4.31
CA MET A 19 -1.19 -2.25 -3.18
C MET A 19 -2.12 -1.95 -2.00
N SER A 20 -3.34 -1.47 -2.26
CA SER A 20 -4.33 -1.21 -1.20
C SER A 20 -4.71 -2.48 -0.43
N MET A 21 -4.78 -3.64 -1.09
CA MET A 21 -5.05 -4.91 -0.42
C MET A 21 -3.92 -5.30 0.53
N PHE A 22 -2.66 -5.12 0.12
CA PHE A 22 -1.50 -5.35 0.99
C PHE A 22 -1.48 -4.40 2.19
N ILE A 23 -1.67 -3.10 1.96
CA ILE A 23 -1.68 -2.09 3.03
C ILE A 23 -2.84 -2.37 4.01
N MET A 24 -4.03 -2.72 3.52
CA MET A 24 -5.17 -3.08 4.36
C MET A 24 -4.89 -4.32 5.24
N ALA A 25 -4.25 -5.35 4.68
CA ALA A 25 -3.92 -6.55 5.42
C ALA A 25 -2.94 -6.25 6.56
N LEU A 26 -1.90 -5.45 6.29
CA LEU A 26 -0.92 -5.02 7.29
C LEU A 26 -1.55 -4.11 8.35
N LYS A 27 -2.38 -3.13 7.94
CA LYS A 27 -3.15 -2.27 8.85
C LYS A 27 -3.96 -3.11 9.83
N LYS A 28 -4.83 -3.99 9.34
CA LYS A 28 -5.70 -4.82 10.18
C LYS A 28 -4.91 -5.72 11.12
N LEU A 29 -3.75 -6.23 10.68
CA LEU A 29 -2.88 -7.02 11.54
C LEU A 29 -2.32 -6.17 12.69
N ALA A 30 -1.76 -5.00 12.38
CA ALA A 30 -1.19 -4.10 13.37
C ALA A 30 -2.25 -3.54 14.34
N GLU A 31 -3.43 -3.13 13.83
CA GLU A 31 -4.55 -2.67 14.66
C GLU A 31 -5.02 -3.74 15.66
N ARG A 32 -5.04 -5.01 15.26
CA ARG A 32 -5.38 -6.12 16.15
C ARG A 32 -4.32 -6.36 17.22
N GLN A 33 -3.04 -6.18 16.89
CA GLN A 33 -1.94 -6.41 17.83
C GLN A 33 -1.81 -5.27 18.84
N CYS A 34 -2.11 -4.04 18.41
CA CYS A 34 -1.92 -2.86 19.23
C CYS A 34 -3.22 -2.34 19.88
N ASP A 35 -4.38 -2.90 19.52
CA ASP A 35 -5.71 -2.52 20.02
C ASP A 35 -6.05 -1.03 19.81
N PHE A 36 -5.63 -0.47 18.67
CA PHE A 36 -6.00 0.88 18.27
C PHE A 36 -6.11 1.00 16.75
N GLU A 37 -6.86 2.00 16.28
CA GLU A 37 -7.02 2.30 14.85
C GLU A 37 -5.82 3.08 14.30
N ILE A 38 -5.18 2.57 13.23
CA ILE A 38 -4.05 3.21 12.58
C ILE A 38 -4.56 4.14 11.49
N LYS A 39 -4.25 5.44 11.62
CA LYS A 39 -4.65 6.49 10.66
C LYS A 39 -3.50 7.11 9.89
N LYS A 40 -2.26 6.93 10.37
CA LYS A 40 -1.05 7.47 9.76
C LYS A 40 0.04 6.42 9.75
N LEU A 41 0.82 6.35 8.67
CA LEU A 41 1.91 5.40 8.51
C LEU A 41 3.11 6.06 7.82
N PHE A 42 4.31 5.67 8.24
CA PHE A 42 5.57 6.08 7.62
C PHE A 42 6.10 4.93 6.77
N ILE A 43 6.34 5.18 5.48
CA ILE A 43 6.91 4.19 4.56
C ILE A 43 8.29 4.63 4.15
N GLN A 44 9.27 3.79 4.44
CA GLN A 44 10.64 3.97 3.98
C GLN A 44 10.81 3.28 2.62
N VAL A 45 11.36 4.01 1.66
CA VAL A 45 11.66 3.49 0.32
C VAL A 45 13.11 3.78 -0.04
N SER A 46 13.72 2.86 -0.79
CA SER A 46 15.05 3.07 -1.35
C SER A 46 15.02 4.20 -2.38
N SER A 47 15.93 5.17 -2.24
CA SER A 47 16.12 6.25 -3.20
C SER A 47 16.57 5.75 -4.58
N GLN A 48 17.21 4.58 -4.63
CA GLN A 48 17.70 3.97 -5.86
C GLN A 48 16.60 3.24 -6.62
N ASP A 49 15.63 2.66 -5.91
CA ASP A 49 14.61 1.79 -6.49
C ASP A 49 13.29 2.50 -6.80
N TYR A 50 13.01 3.62 -6.10
CA TYR A 50 11.73 4.32 -6.18
C TYR A 50 11.83 5.74 -6.74
N LYS A 51 11.20 5.95 -7.89
CA LYS A 51 10.98 7.27 -8.47
C LYS A 51 9.79 7.97 -7.81
N PRO A 52 9.73 9.32 -7.83
CA PRO A 52 8.62 10.09 -7.27
C PRO A 52 7.23 9.65 -7.78
N GLU A 53 7.13 9.24 -9.04
CA GLU A 53 5.89 8.77 -9.66
C GLU A 53 5.37 7.47 -9.02
N GLN A 54 6.26 6.58 -8.58
CA GLN A 54 5.89 5.35 -7.89
C GLN A 54 5.40 5.63 -6.47
N LEU A 55 5.84 6.74 -5.84
CA LEU A 55 5.33 7.18 -4.54
C LEU A 55 3.87 7.62 -4.61
N GLY A 56 3.46 8.22 -5.73
CA GLY A 56 2.06 8.58 -5.97
C GLY A 56 1.14 7.36 -5.90
N VAL A 57 1.60 6.22 -6.43
CA VAL A 57 0.84 4.95 -6.36
C VAL A 57 0.70 4.47 -4.91
N ILE A 58 1.77 4.55 -4.12
CA ILE A 58 1.78 4.16 -2.70
C ILE A 58 0.81 5.03 -1.89
N LYS A 59 0.91 6.36 -2.04
CA LYS A 59 0.04 7.33 -1.35
C LYS A 59 -1.43 7.12 -1.72
N ASN A 60 -1.73 6.92 -3.01
CA ASN A 60 -3.09 6.67 -3.47
C ASN A 60 -3.64 5.35 -2.90
N ALA A 61 -2.84 4.28 -2.88
CA ALA A 61 -3.24 2.99 -2.32
C ALA A 61 -3.51 3.07 -0.80
N ALA A 62 -2.73 3.86 -0.07
CA ALA A 62 -2.96 4.12 1.35
C ALA A 62 -4.23 4.95 1.58
N GLY A 63 -4.47 5.97 0.74
CA GLY A 63 -5.70 6.77 0.79
C GLY A 63 -6.97 5.92 0.60
N VAL A 64 -6.94 4.91 -0.28
CA VAL A 64 -8.05 3.97 -0.49
C VAL A 64 -8.45 3.24 0.80
N VAL A 65 -7.49 2.99 1.70
CA VAL A 65 -7.72 2.26 2.96
C VAL A 65 -7.82 3.19 4.18
N GLY A 66 -7.93 4.50 3.96
CA GLY A 66 -8.11 5.50 5.01
C GLY A 66 -6.87 5.76 5.85
N ILE A 67 -5.68 5.52 5.30
CA ILE A 67 -4.40 5.80 5.97
C ILE A 67 -3.71 6.96 5.27
N ASP A 68 -3.27 7.95 6.04
CA ASP A 68 -2.35 8.98 5.58
C ASP A 68 -0.91 8.45 5.60
N VAL A 69 -0.17 8.68 4.53
CA VAL A 69 1.19 8.14 4.37
C VAL A 69 2.21 9.23 4.12
N GLU A 70 3.22 9.25 4.99
CA GLU A 70 4.46 9.97 4.77
C GLU A 70 5.51 8.99 4.25
N VAL A 71 6.15 9.38 3.15
CA VAL A 71 7.20 8.57 2.53
C VAL A 71 8.54 9.23 2.81
N GLU A 72 9.48 8.43 3.29
CA GLU A 72 10.87 8.84 3.51
C GLU A 72 11.78 8.04 2.59
N TYR A 73 12.66 8.76 1.90
CA TYR A 73 13.75 8.13 1.15
C TYR A 73 14.85 7.71 2.11
N MET A 74 15.32 6.48 1.93
CA MET A 74 16.48 5.95 2.63
C MET A 74 17.54 5.50 1.64
N ASP A 75 18.80 5.74 1.99
CA ASP A 75 19.95 5.15 1.33
C ASP A 75 20.32 3.89 2.13
N PHE A 76 20.07 2.72 1.53
CA PHE A 76 20.45 1.41 2.09
C PHE A 76 21.81 0.95 1.55
#